data_AF-A0AA38IBU7-F1
#
_entry.id   AF-A0AA38IBU7-F1
#
_cell.length_a   1.000
_cell.length_b   1.000
_cell.length_c   1.000
_cell.angle_alpha   90.00
_cell.angle_beta   90.00
_cell.angle_gamma   90.00
#
_symmetry.space_group_name_H-M   'P 1'
#
loop_
_entity.id
_entity.type
_entity.pdbx_description
1 polymer ?
#
loop_
_entity_poly.entity_id
_entity_poly.type
_entity_poly.pdbx_seq_one_letter_code
_entity_poly.pdbx_strand_id
1 'polypeptide(L)'
;MLKKEDKGIDRVVCKATDGTRIASSTSIETLLQEDFKLLINDNAYNVDSPKQERLTTEEVQRLDDVKKLISQLYESMNVKEHQIQKEVELTTQLETLQQEIMPLEEVRVIAGVSD
;
A
#
# COMPACT_ATOMS: atom_id res chain seq x y z
N MET A 1 -11.61 4.13 -1.42
CA MET A 1 -12.72 3.39 -0.79
C MET A 1 -14.05 4.10 -0.98
N LEU A 2 -14.19 5.39 -0.65
CA LEU A 2 -15.45 6.15 -0.72
C LEU A 2 -16.27 5.95 -2.01
N LYS A 3 -15.65 6.07 -3.20
CA LYS A 3 -16.35 5.83 -4.48
C LYS A 3 -16.88 4.39 -4.68
N LYS A 4 -16.30 3.41 -3.99
CA LYS A 4 -16.76 2.01 -4.04
C LYS A 4 -17.89 1.76 -3.04
N GLU A 5 -17.89 2.49 -1.94
CA GLU A 5 -18.89 2.39 -0.87
C GLU A 5 -20.23 2.99 -1.29
N ASP A 6 -20.19 4.14 -1.96
CA ASP A 6 -21.37 4.79 -2.52
C ASP A 6 -21.18 5.12 -4.01
N LYS A 7 -22.05 4.52 -4.84
CA LYS A 7 -22.06 4.70 -6.30
C LYS A 7 -22.55 6.08 -6.74
N GLY A 8 -23.21 6.85 -5.86
CA GLY A 8 -23.61 8.23 -6.12
C GLY A 8 -22.46 9.24 -6.03
N ILE A 9 -21.29 8.81 -5.55
CA ILE A 9 -20.10 9.65 -5.47
C ILE A 9 -19.33 9.58 -6.79
N ASP A 10 -19.40 10.64 -7.58
CA ASP A 10 -18.64 10.78 -8.83
C ASP A 10 -17.21 11.25 -8.55
N ARG A 11 -17.04 12.28 -7.70
CA ARG A 11 -15.75 12.92 -7.45
C ARG A 11 -15.42 13.03 -5.97
N VAL A 12 -14.18 12.68 -5.61
CA VAL A 12 -13.62 12.91 -4.28
C VAL A 12 -12.24 13.53 -4.40
N VAL A 13 -11.98 14.61 -3.66
CA VAL A 13 -10.67 15.30 -3.61
C VAL A 13 -10.38 15.77 -2.20
N CYS A 14 -9.16 15.54 -1.71
CA CYS A 14 -8.67 16.18 -0.49
C CYS A 14 -7.89 17.45 -0.84
N LYS A 15 -8.13 18.53 -0.10
CA LYS A 15 -7.39 19.79 -0.19
C LYS A 15 -6.90 20.20 1.19
N ALA A 16 -5.74 20.84 1.26
CA ALA A 16 -5.31 21.52 2.47
C ALA A 16 -6.21 22.74 2.76
N THR A 17 -6.10 23.29 3.96
CA THR A 17 -6.92 24.43 4.41
C THR A 17 -6.74 25.68 3.53
N ASP A 18 -5.56 25.84 2.94
CA ASP A 18 -5.19 26.88 1.96
C ASP A 18 -5.81 26.69 0.56
N GLY A 19 -6.44 25.53 0.30
CA GLY A 19 -7.05 25.18 -0.98
C GLY A 19 -6.13 24.41 -1.93
N THR A 20 -4.88 24.14 -1.55
CA THR A 20 -3.94 23.32 -2.31
C THR A 20 -4.43 21.89 -2.39
N ARG A 21 -4.37 21.26 -3.57
CA ARG A 21 -4.79 19.87 -3.74
C ARG A 21 -3.75 18.93 -3.15
N ILE A 22 -4.19 18.00 -2.30
CA ILE A 22 -3.35 16.95 -1.74
C ILE A 22 -3.27 15.79 -2.74
N ALA A 23 -2.07 15.25 -2.92
CA ALA A 23 -1.82 14.14 -3.84
C ALA A 23 -2.52 12.86 -3.37
N SER A 24 -2.96 12.02 -4.32
CA SER A 24 -3.60 10.74 -4.00
C SER A 24 -2.65 9.72 -3.38
N SER A 25 -1.34 9.91 -3.51
CA SER A 25 -0.29 9.06 -2.93
C SER A 25 0.11 9.49 -1.51
N THR A 26 -0.37 10.63 -1.01
CA THR A 26 -0.10 11.06 0.36
C THR A 26 -0.67 10.03 1.33
N SER A 27 0.15 9.59 2.28
CA SER A 27 -0.28 8.62 3.29
C SER A 27 -1.37 9.23 4.18
N ILE A 28 -2.24 8.39 4.73
CA ILE A 28 -3.26 8.83 5.67
C ILE A 28 -2.62 9.41 6.94
N GLU A 29 -1.48 8.88 7.36
CA GLU A 29 -0.71 9.42 8.48
C GLU A 29 -0.32 10.88 8.25
N THR A 30 0.27 11.22 7.10
CA THR A 30 0.64 12.60 6.77
C THR A 30 -0.59 13.48 6.56
N LEU A 31 -1.67 12.96 5.97
CA LEU A 31 -2.92 13.70 5.77
C LEU A 31 -3.53 14.16 7.11
N LEU A 32 -3.46 13.33 8.14
CA LEU A 32 -4.04 13.60 9.46
C LEU A 32 -3.14 14.45 10.38
N GLN A 33 -1.98 14.91 9.91
CA GLN A 33 -1.12 15.81 10.68
C GLN A 33 -1.70 17.22 10.79
N GLU A 34 -2.50 17.63 9.81
CA GLU A 34 -3.11 18.94 9.71
C GLU A 34 -4.59 18.80 9.35
N ASP A 35 -5.37 19.85 9.58
CA ASP A 35 -6.76 19.89 9.13
C ASP A 35 -6.82 19.95 7.60
N PHE A 36 -7.87 19.37 7.02
CA PHE A 36 -8.03 19.35 5.57
C PHE A 36 -9.50 19.46 5.16
N LYS A 37 -9.72 19.74 3.88
CA LYS A 37 -11.05 19.78 3.25
C LYS A 37 -11.25 18.53 2.42
N LEU A 38 -12.31 17.79 2.71
CA LEU A 38 -12.78 16.69 1.90
C LEU A 38 -13.88 17.20 0.97
N LEU A 39 -13.65 17.17 -0.34
CA LEU A 39 -14.65 17.52 -1.33
C LEU A 39 -15.28 16.24 -1.87
N ILE A 40 -16.59 16.12 -1.74
CA ILE A 40 -17.39 15.04 -2.31
C ILE A 40 -18.40 15.67 -3.27
N ASN A 41 -18.25 15.39 -4.56
CA ASN A 41 -18.98 16.03 -5.65
C ASN A 41 -18.83 17.57 -5.59
N ASP A 42 -19.90 18.26 -5.17
CA ASP A 42 -19.99 19.72 -5.04
C ASP A 42 -19.98 20.20 -3.59
N ASN A 43 -19.99 19.27 -2.63
CA ASN A 43 -19.96 19.58 -1.20
C ASN A 43 -18.52 19.58 -0.69
N ALA A 44 -18.21 20.55 0.18
CA ALA A 44 -16.93 20.65 0.87
C ALA A 44 -17.13 20.48 2.37
N TYR A 45 -16.38 19.55 2.96
CA TYR A 45 -16.40 19.23 4.38
C TYR A 45 -15.05 19.62 4.99
N ASN A 46 -15.07 20.42 6.04
CA ASN A 46 -13.88 20.66 6.85
C ASN A 46 -13.71 19.47 7.78
N VAL A 47 -12.52 18.89 7.78
CA VAL A 47 -12.15 17.77 8.63
C VAL A 47 -11.13 18.29 9.64
N ASP A 48 -11.56 18.29 10.90
CA ASP A 48 -10.69 18.60 12.03
C ASP A 48 -9.92 17.33 12.38
N SER A 49 -8.62 17.35 12.10
CA SER A 49 -7.75 16.20 12.31
C SER A 49 -7.42 16.08 13.80
N PRO A 50 -7.46 14.86 14.37
CA PRO A 50 -7.06 14.67 15.75
C PRO A 50 -5.57 14.98 15.89
N LYS A 51 -5.21 15.79 16.91
CA LYS A 51 -3.82 16.05 17.23
C LYS A 51 -3.14 14.73 17.58
N GLN A 52 -2.27 14.25 16.70
CA GLN A 52 -1.45 13.09 17.00
C GLN A 52 -0.47 13.47 18.11
N GLU A 53 -0.53 12.76 19.24
CA GLU A 53 0.55 12.82 20.22
C GLU A 53 1.81 12.29 19.54
N ARG A 54 2.78 13.19 19.35
CA ARG A 54 4.09 12.81 18.84
C ARG A 54 4.77 12.00 19.93
N LEU A 55 4.75 10.68 19.78
CA LEU A 55 5.59 9.78 20.56
C LEU A 55 7.05 10.23 20.41
N THR A 56 7.79 10.18 21.50
CA THR A 56 9.24 10.40 21.44
C THR A 56 9.88 9.31 20.57
N THR A 57 11.01 9.63 19.93
CA THR A 57 11.79 8.66 19.15
C THR A 57 12.13 7.40 19.96
N GLU A 58 12.34 7.55 21.27
CA GLU A 58 12.61 6.47 22.22
C GLU A 58 11.38 5.58 22.46
N GLU A 59 10.16 6.13 22.49
CA GLU A 59 8.91 5.37 22.60
C GLU A 59 8.61 4.60 21.30
N VAL A 60 8.84 5.24 20.15
CA VAL A 60 8.70 4.60 18.84
C VAL A 60 9.66 3.41 18.73
N GLN A 61 10.93 3.59 19.10
CA GLN A 61 11.93 2.53 19.04
C GLN A 61 11.56 1.35 19.94
N ARG A 62 11.12 1.61 21.18
CA ARG A 62 10.68 0.56 22.12
C ARG A 62 9.48 -0.22 21.57
N LEU A 63 8.51 0.46 20.97
CA LEU A 63 7.35 -0.18 20.33
C LEU A 63 7.75 -1.05 19.13
N ASP A 64 8.71 -0.58 18.33
CA ASP A 64 9.20 -1.34 17.18
C ASP A 64 9.97 -2.59 17.61
N ASP A 65 10.73 -2.54 18.70
CA ASP A 65 11.41 -3.71 19.25
C ASP A 65 10.40 -4.77 19.76
N VAL A 66 9.30 -4.33 20.39
CA VAL A 66 8.19 -5.22 20.79
C VAL A 66 7.50 -5.83 19.56
N LYS A 67 7.22 -5.05 18.52
CA LYS A 67 6.63 -5.57 17.27
C LYS A 67 7.53 -6.60 16.61
N LYS A 68 8.85 -6.38 16.57
CA LYS A 68 9.81 -7.34 16.04
C LYS A 68 9.78 -8.65 16.82
N LEU A 69 9.76 -8.59 18.15
CA LEU A 69 9.69 -9.80 18.98
C LEU A 69 8.40 -10.59 18.73
N ILE A 70 7.25 -9.91 18.63
CA ILE A 70 5.97 -10.54 18.30
C ILE A 70 6.02 -11.16 16.90
N SER A 71 6.62 -10.47 15.93
CA SER A 71 6.76 -10.97 14.56
C SER A 71 7.65 -12.22 14.52
N GLN A 72 8.76 -12.22 15.25
CA GLN A 72 9.64 -13.39 15.38
C GLN A 72 8.94 -14.58 16.05
N LEU A 73 8.11 -14.33 17.07
CA LEU A 73 7.31 -15.37 17.71
C LEU A 73 6.24 -15.92 16.74
N TYR A 74 5.53 -15.03 16.05
CA TYR A 74 4.53 -15.40 15.06
C TYR A 74 5.14 -16.21 13.92
N GLU A 75 6.29 -15.76 13.41
CA GLU A 75 7.09 -16.53 12.46
C GLU A 75 7.40 -17.89 13.08
N SER A 76 8.10 -17.97 14.21
CA SER A 76 8.48 -19.25 14.85
C SER A 76 7.30 -20.23 15.03
N MET A 77 6.11 -19.72 15.37
CA MET A 77 4.91 -20.53 15.56
C MET A 77 4.19 -20.91 14.25
N ASN A 78 4.17 -20.02 13.25
CA ASN A 78 3.44 -20.17 12.00
C ASN A 78 4.36 -20.32 10.77
N VAL A 79 5.67 -20.58 10.94
CA VAL A 79 6.65 -20.71 9.85
C VAL A 79 6.12 -21.67 8.82
N LYS A 80 5.60 -22.83 9.25
CA LYS A 80 5.19 -23.89 8.32
C LYS A 80 4.08 -23.45 7.38
N GLU A 81 3.03 -22.84 7.90
CA GLU A 81 1.90 -22.36 7.10
C GLU A 81 2.31 -21.18 6.20
N HIS A 82 3.10 -20.25 6.74
CA HIS A 82 3.62 -19.13 5.97
C HIS A 82 4.54 -19.58 4.82
N GLN A 83 5.44 -20.55 5.07
CA GLN A 83 6.34 -21.10 4.06
C GLN A 83 5.55 -21.82 2.95
N ILE A 84 4.50 -22.58 3.29
CA ILE A 84 3.62 -23.23 2.30
C ILE A 84 2.92 -22.17 1.43
N GLN A 85 2.34 -21.13 2.04
CA GLN A 85 1.69 -20.06 1.28
C GLN A 85 2.67 -19.31 0.39
N LYS A 86 3.88 -19.06 0.89
CA LYS A 86 4.95 -18.41 0.13
C LYS A 86 5.44 -19.28 -1.04
N GLU A 87 5.56 -20.58 -0.84
CA GLU A 87 5.91 -21.55 -1.88
C GLU A 87 4.88 -21.53 -3.02
N VAL A 88 3.59 -21.54 -2.69
CA VAL A 88 2.50 -21.46 -3.68
C VAL A 88 2.54 -20.13 -4.44
N GLU A 89 2.71 -19.01 -3.74
CA GLU A 89 2.80 -17.68 -4.35
C GLU A 89 3.99 -17.60 -5.33
N LEU A 90 5.18 -18.02 -4.90
CA LEU A 90 6.40 -17.96 -5.71
C LEU A 90 6.32 -18.89 -6.92
N THR A 91 5.75 -20.09 -6.75
CA THR A 91 5.53 -21.03 -7.86
C THR A 91 4.60 -20.43 -8.90
N THR A 92 3.50 -19.81 -8.46
CA THR A 92 2.55 -19.14 -9.36
C THR A 92 3.21 -17.98 -10.12
N GLN A 93 4.05 -17.18 -9.44
CA GLN A 93 4.79 -16.09 -10.09
C GLN A 93 5.80 -16.62 -11.11
N LEU A 94 6.49 -17.73 -10.81
CA LEU A 94 7.40 -18.39 -11.75
C LEU A 94 6.66 -18.90 -12.98
N GLU A 95 5.53 -19.58 -12.81
CA GLU A 95 4.70 -20.06 -13.92
C GLU A 95 4.23 -18.91 -14.80
N THR A 96 3.80 -17.80 -14.19
CA THR A 96 3.38 -16.59 -14.92
C THR A 96 4.54 -16.02 -15.74
N LEU A 97 5.70 -15.85 -15.12
CA LEU A 97 6.90 -15.34 -15.80
C LEU A 97 7.36 -16.28 -16.93
N GLN A 98 7.29 -17.60 -16.73
CA GLN A 98 7.59 -18.57 -17.78
C GLN A 98 6.64 -18.45 -18.97
N GLN A 99 5.34 -18.28 -18.72
CA GLN A 99 4.36 -18.04 -19.78
C GLN A 99 4.63 -16.74 -20.54
N GLU A 100 5.06 -15.68 -19.85
CA GLU A 100 5.41 -14.40 -20.48
C GLU A 100 6.71 -14.47 -21.28
N ILE A 101 7.70 -15.25 -20.81
CA ILE A 101 9.02 -15.39 -21.44
C ILE A 101 8.96 -16.29 -22.68
N MET A 102 8.14 -17.35 -22.68
CA MET A 102 8.01 -18.30 -23.78
C MET A 102 7.82 -17.63 -25.18
N PRO A 103 6.86 -16.72 -25.39
CA PRO A 103 6.71 -16.04 -26.68
C PRO A 103 7.89 -15.11 -27.01
N LEU A 104 8.56 -14.54 -26.01
CA LEU A 104 9.73 -13.68 -26.21
C LEU A 104 10.95 -14.51 -26.65
N GLU A 105 11.13 -15.71 -26.10
CA GLU A 105 12.18 -16.63 -26.52
C GLU A 105 11.94 -17.19 -27.92
N GLU A 106 10.70 -17.55 -28.26
CA GLU A 106 10.35 -17.96 -29.62
C GLU A 106 10.70 -16.87 -30.63
N VAL A 107 10.35 -15.62 -30.35
CA VAL A 107 10.71 -14.47 -31.21
C VAL A 107 12.23 -14.27 -31.25
N ARG A 108 12.95 -14.43 -30.15
CA ARG A 108 14.42 -14.28 -30.09
C ARG A 108 15.14 -15.37 -30.90
N VAL A 109 14.66 -16.61 -30.84
CA VAL A 109 15.17 -17.75 -31.62
C VAL A 109 14.85 -17.59 -33.11
N ILE A 110 13.62 -17.18 -33.45
CA ILE A 110 13.21 -16.91 -34.85
C ILE A 110 13.97 -15.71 -35.44
N ALA A 111 14.25 -14.70 -34.62
CA ALA A 111 15.00 -13.51 -35.03
C ALA A 111 16.51 -13.77 -35.18
N GLY A 112 17.01 -14.99 -34.92
CA GLY A 112 18.40 -15.36 -35.18
C GLY A 112 19.44 -14.54 -34.40
N VAL A 113 19.06 -13.96 -33.25
CA VAL A 113 20.01 -13.30 -32.35
C VAL A 113 20.62 -14.38 -31.44
N SER A 114 21.49 -15.20 -32.03
CA SER A 114 22.44 -16.03 -31.31
C SER A 114 23.75 -15.26 -31.16
N ASP A 115 23.80 -14.43 -30.12
CA ASP A 115 24.92 -14.08 -29.21
C ASP A 115 24.67 -12.71 -28.56
#